data_AF-A0A847CYM9-F1
#
_entry.id   AF-A0A847CYM9-F1
#
_cell.length_a   1.000
_cell.length_b   1.000
_cell.length_c   1.000
_cell.angle_alpha   90.00
_cell.angle_beta   90.00
_cell.angle_gamma   90.00
#
_symmetry.space_group_name_H-M   'P 1'
#
loop_
_entity.id
_entity.type
_entity.pdbx_description
1 polymer ?
#
loop_
_entity_poly.entity_id
_entity_poly.type
_entity_poly.pdbx_seq_one_letter_code
_entity_poly.pdbx_strand_id
1 'polypeptide(L)'
;MTLVEKIRNRYSDEYKANAYRLESDFKEDEQRKADYHGRELLEVLQNIDDAVDNTKANDVDVLFEYRKNILTVSNNGTAFTEETIERLC
;
A
#
# COMPACT_ATOMS: atom_id res chain seq x y z
N MET A 1 -19.51 8.21 6.93
CA MET A 1 -18.88 7.17 6.10
C MET A 1 -17.44 7.57 5.87
N THR A 2 -16.48 6.77 6.32
CA THR A 2 -15.03 7.02 6.19
C THR A 2 -14.58 6.87 4.73
N LEU A 3 -13.38 7.34 4.39
CA LEU A 3 -12.81 7.13 3.05
C LEU A 3 -12.72 5.63 2.70
N VAL A 4 -12.25 4.81 3.64
CA VAL A 4 -12.15 3.36 3.48
C VAL A 4 -13.51 2.73 3.20
N GLU A 5 -14.56 3.17 3.90
CA GLU A 5 -15.93 2.69 3.64
C GLU A 5 -16.44 3.10 2.26
N LYS A 6 -16.12 4.31 1.78
CA LYS A 6 -16.45 4.76 0.42
C LYS A 6 -15.79 3.89 -0.65
N ILE A 7 -14.47 3.68 -0.54
CA ILE A 7 -13.70 2.87 -1.48
C ILE A 7 -14.21 1.42 -1.51
N ARG A 8 -14.41 0.82 -0.33
CA ARG A 8 -14.94 -0.55 -0.23
C ARG A 8 -16.31 -0.69 -0.89
N ASN A 9 -17.22 0.25 -0.64
CA ASN A 9 -18.56 0.20 -1.21
C ASN A 9 -18.52 0.35 -2.73
N ARG A 10 -17.68 1.26 -3.27
CA ARG A 10 -17.44 1.42 -4.71
C ARG A 10 -17.05 0.09 -5.36
N TYR A 11 -15.97 -0.54 -4.88
CA TYR A 11 -15.52 -1.83 -5.42
C TYR A 11 -16.54 -2.95 -5.24
N SER A 12 -17.23 -2.99 -4.09
CA SER A 12 -18.28 -3.98 -3.84
C SER A 12 -19.42 -3.87 -4.86
N ASP A 13 -19.82 -2.65 -5.21
CA ASP A 13 -20.88 -2.41 -6.19
C ASP A 13 -20.40 -2.72 -7.61
N GLU A 14 -19.17 -2.36 -7.95
CA GLU A 14 -18.54 -2.68 -9.24
C GLU A 14 -18.40 -4.19 -9.46
N TYR A 15 -17.96 -4.94 -8.46
CA TYR A 15 -17.81 -6.40 -8.54
C TYR A 15 -19.15 -7.13 -8.61
N LYS A 16 -20.20 -6.62 -7.95
CA LYS A 16 -21.56 -7.14 -8.12
C LYS A 16 -22.11 -6.88 -9.51
N ALA A 17 -21.78 -5.74 -10.10
CA ALA A 17 -22.24 -5.35 -11.43
C ALA A 17 -21.47 -6.08 -12.55
N ASN A 18 -20.19 -6.40 -12.34
CA ASN A 18 -19.33 -7.01 -13.33
C ASN A 18 -18.36 -8.03 -12.69
N ALA A 19 -18.71 -9.32 -12.79
CA ALA A 19 -17.89 -10.42 -12.27
C ALA A 19 -16.51 -10.52 -12.96
N TYR A 20 -16.39 -10.11 -14.22
CA TYR A 20 -15.10 -10.13 -14.93
C TYR A 20 -14.10 -9.13 -14.32
N ARG A 21 -14.58 -8.00 -13.79
CA ARG A 21 -13.70 -7.02 -13.14
C ARG A 21 -13.05 -7.60 -11.89
N LEU A 22 -13.81 -8.32 -11.07
CA LEU A 22 -13.26 -9.00 -9.90
C LEU A 22 -12.20 -10.04 -10.28
N GLU A 23 -12.46 -10.84 -11.31
CA GLU A 23 -11.49 -11.83 -11.79
C GLU A 23 -10.21 -11.18 -12.34
N SER A 24 -10.35 -10.07 -13.05
CA SER A 24 -9.22 -9.29 -13.57
C SER A 24 -8.35 -8.73 -12.45
N ASP A 25 -8.96 -8.01 -11.50
CA ASP A 25 -8.24 -7.41 -10.36
C ASP A 25 -7.55 -8.50 -9.52
N PHE A 26 -8.20 -9.65 -9.31
CA PHE A 26 -7.60 -10.79 -8.63
C PHE A 26 -6.36 -11.33 -9.36
N LYS A 27 -6.42 -11.48 -10.69
CA LYS A 27 -5.27 -11.94 -11.48
C LYS A 27 -4.13 -10.93 -11.46
N GLU A 28 -4.42 -9.64 -11.50
CA GLU A 28 -3.41 -8.59 -11.34
C GLU A 28 -2.72 -8.67 -9.98
N ASP A 29 -3.47 -8.88 -8.91
CA ASP A 29 -2.90 -9.03 -7.56
C ASP A 29 -2.01 -10.27 -7.41
N GLU A 30 -2.40 -11.40 -8.01
CA GLU A 30 -1.55 -12.60 -8.03
C GLU A 30 -0.26 -12.36 -8.82
N GLN A 31 -0.33 -11.64 -9.95
CA GLN A 31 0.86 -11.27 -10.72
C GLN A 31 1.77 -10.33 -9.92
N ARG A 32 1.22 -9.29 -9.27
CA ARG A 32 2.00 -8.38 -8.40
C ARG A 32 2.72 -9.16 -7.30
N LYS A 33 2.03 -10.08 -6.62
CA LYS A 33 2.67 -10.93 -5.59
C LYS A 33 3.85 -11.72 -6.16
N ALA A 34 3.69 -12.30 -7.34
CA ALA A 34 4.78 -13.02 -8.01
C ALA A 34 5.94 -12.09 -8.37
N ASP A 35 5.66 -10.89 -8.86
CA ASP A 35 6.68 -9.91 -9.28
C ASP A 35 7.51 -9.36 -8.10
N TYR A 36 6.89 -9.24 -6.92
CA TYR A 36 7.56 -8.78 -5.71
C TYR A 36 8.20 -9.91 -4.89
N HIS A 37 7.88 -11.17 -5.19
CA HIS A 37 8.38 -12.29 -4.40
C HIS A 37 9.92 -12.38 -4.45
N GLY A 38 10.55 -12.51 -3.28
CA GLY A 38 12.01 -12.49 -3.13
C GLY A 38 12.61 -11.08 -3.05
N ARG A 39 11.78 -10.02 -3.15
CA ARG A 39 12.18 -8.62 -3.00
C ARG A 39 11.37 -7.87 -1.94
N GLU A 40 10.56 -8.56 -1.14
CA GLU A 40 9.58 -7.94 -0.23
C GLU A 40 10.23 -6.92 0.71
N LEU A 41 11.41 -7.23 1.25
CA LEU A 41 12.15 -6.30 2.10
C LEU A 41 12.69 -5.10 1.33
N LEU A 42 13.17 -5.31 0.10
CA LEU A 42 13.67 -4.25 -0.77
C LEU A 42 12.56 -3.27 -1.12
N GLU A 43 11.37 -3.77 -1.49
CA GLU A 43 10.22 -2.93 -1.83
C GLU A 43 9.78 -2.08 -0.64
N VAL A 44 9.78 -2.65 0.58
CA VAL A 44 9.49 -1.89 1.80
C VAL A 44 10.54 -0.80 2.04
N LEU A 45 11.83 -1.09 1.82
CA LEU A 45 12.90 -0.11 1.95
C LEU A 45 12.78 1.02 0.92
N GLN A 46 12.45 0.69 -0.34
CA GLN A 46 12.24 1.68 -1.39
C GLN A 46 11.07 2.61 -1.06
N ASN A 47 9.97 2.07 -0.50
CA ASN A 47 8.85 2.91 -0.03
C ASN A 47 9.26 3.88 1.09
N ILE A 48 10.22 3.52 1.94
CA ILE A 48 10.76 4.45 2.95
C ILE A 48 11.59 5.54 2.28
N ASP A 49 12.48 5.15 1.37
CA ASP A 49 13.35 6.06 0.62
C ASP A 49 12.50 7.12 -0.10
N ASP A 50 11.46 6.69 -0.82
CA ASP A 50 10.49 7.57 -1.46
C ASP A 50 9.78 8.49 -0.44
N ALA A 51 9.41 7.96 0.73
CA ALA A 51 8.73 8.75 1.76
C ALA A 51 9.66 9.82 2.39
N VAL A 52 10.96 9.54 2.50
CA VAL A 52 12.00 10.47 2.97
C VAL A 52 12.23 11.55 1.92
N ASP A 53 12.40 11.17 0.65
CA ASP A 53 12.72 12.12 -0.43
C ASP A 53 11.58 13.10 -0.72
N ASN A 54 10.34 12.68 -0.52
CA ASN A 54 9.15 13.49 -0.81
C ASN A 54 8.67 14.34 0.40
N THR A 55 9.29 14.22 1.57
CA THR A 55 8.85 14.99 2.75
C THR A 55 9.47 16.38 2.80
N LYS A 56 8.78 17.30 3.47
CA LYS A 56 9.32 18.62 3.82
C LYS A 56 9.93 18.65 5.23
N ALA A 57 9.90 17.51 5.94
CA ALA A 57 10.52 17.41 7.25
C ALA A 57 12.05 17.46 7.10
N ASN A 58 12.71 18.18 8.01
CA ASN A 58 14.17 18.31 7.99
C ASN A 58 14.87 17.06 8.54
N ASP A 59 14.20 16.32 9.42
CA ASP A 59 14.70 15.09 10.02
C ASP A 59 13.66 13.99 9.80
N VAL A 60 14.08 12.87 9.22
CA VAL A 60 13.25 11.68 9.03
C VAL A 60 13.83 10.54 9.85
N ASP A 61 13.02 10.02 10.77
CA ASP A 61 13.30 8.85 11.57
C ASP A 61 12.70 7.62 10.92
N VAL A 62 13.48 6.55 10.87
CA VAL A 62 13.05 5.24 10.39
C VAL A 62 13.30 4.21 11.48
N LEU A 63 12.27 3.44 11.82
CA LEU A 63 12.33 2.35 12.79
C LEU A 63 12.14 1.01 12.08
N PHE A 64 13.09 0.10 12.30
CA PHE A 64 12.97 -1.32 12.00
C PHE A 64 12.85 -2.11 13.30
N GLU A 65 11.72 -2.79 13.50
CA GLU A 65 11.52 -3.66 14.66
C GLU A 65 11.21 -5.07 14.18
N TYR A 66 12.00 -6.06 14.63
CA TYR A 66 11.68 -7.47 14.45
C TYR A 66 11.31 -8.10 15.78
N ARG A 67 10.03 -8.46 15.93
CA ARG A 67 9.50 -9.02 17.18
C ARG A 67 8.45 -10.07 16.89
N LYS A 68 8.57 -11.25 17.53
CA LYS A 68 7.61 -12.36 17.39
C LYS A 68 7.35 -12.75 15.92
N ASN A 69 8.41 -12.85 15.12
CA ASN A 69 8.37 -13.15 13.69
C ASN A 69 7.63 -12.12 12.82
N ILE A 70 7.48 -10.89 13.32
CA ILE A 70 6.92 -9.77 12.56
C ILE A 70 8.04 -8.75 12.38
N LEU A 71 8.33 -8.40 11.12
CA LEU A 71 9.12 -7.22 10.80
C LEU A 71 8.16 -6.05 10.62
N THR A 72 8.30 -5.05 11.49
CA THR A 72 7.61 -3.78 11.40
C THR A 72 8.59 -2.73 10.92
N VAL A 73 8.14 -1.93 9.95
CA VAL A 73 8.89 -0.81 9.41
C VAL A 73 8.03 0.44 9.57
N SER A 74 8.61 1.51 10.11
CA SER A 74 7.89 2.77 10.34
C SER A 74 8.78 3.95 9.98
N ASN A 75 8.19 4.99 9.41
CA ASN A 75 8.88 6.25 9.15
C ASN A 75 7.95 7.43 9.51
N ASN A 76 8.53 8.61 9.75
CA ASN A 76 7.81 9.87 9.92
C ASN A 76 7.96 10.82 8.71
N GLY A 77 8.24 10.25 7.53
CA GLY A 77 8.35 10.98 6.27
C GLY A 77 6.98 11.38 5.71
N THR A 78 6.80 11.20 4.41
CA THR A 78 5.57 11.63 3.73
C THR A 78 4.35 10.83 4.21
N ALA A 79 3.33 11.54 4.69
CA ALA A 79 2.06 10.94 5.11
C ALA A 79 1.13 10.65 3.91
N PHE A 80 0.33 9.59 4.03
CA PHE A 80 -0.74 9.32 3.06
C PHE A 80 -1.80 10.43 3.07
N THR A 81 -2.22 10.83 1.87
CA THR A 81 -3.38 11.70 1.64
C THR A 81 -4.58 10.88 1.17
N GLU A 82 -5.78 11.46 1.21
CA GLU A 82 -6.97 10.81 0.64
C GLU A 82 -6.76 10.42 -0.83
N GLU A 83 -6.20 11.33 -1.63
CA GLU A 83 -5.85 11.09 -3.04
C GLU A 83 -4.87 9.92 -3.20
N THR A 84 -3.85 9.85 -2.34
CA THR A 84 -2.86 8.75 -2.40
C THR A 84 -3.52 7.41 -2.08
N ILE A 85 -4.41 7.39 -1.09
CA ILE A 85 -5.18 6.19 -0.73
C ILE A 85 -6.10 5.76 -1.88
N GLU A 86 -6.79 6.71 -2.53
CA GLU A 86 -7.66 6.40 -3.69
C GLU A 86 -6.89 5.88 -4.91
N ARG A 87 -5.62 6.28 -5.08
CA ARG A 87 -4.77 5.77 -6.17
C ARG A 87 -4.24 4.36 -5.91
N LEU A 88 -4.01 4.02 -4.64
CA LEU A 88 -3.50 2.71 -4.23
C LEU A 88 -4.61 1.65 -4.11
N CYS A 89 -5.87 2.08 -4.05
CA CYS A 89 -7.04 1.23 -3.86
C CYS A 89 -8.00 1.36 -5.04
#